data_AF-A0A4Q5TR29-F1
#
_entry.id   AF-A0A4Q5TR29-F1
#
_cell.length_a   1.000
_cell.length_b   1.000
_cell.length_c   1.000
_cell.angle_alpha   90.00
_cell.angle_beta   90.00
_cell.angle_gamma   90.00
#
_symmetry.space_group_name_H-M   'P 1'
#
loop_
_entity.id
_entity.type
_entity.pdbx_description
1 polymer ?
#
loop_
_entity_poly.entity_id
_entity_poly.type
_entity_poly.pdbx_seq_one_letter_code
_entity_poly.pdbx_strand_id
1 'polypeptide(L)'
;MSDTSLKRLRALAVVWDDLARIHSGALFNTEFLQDLERLNHFQDGFPEKSADILVTMLEHKVLKALSQRHSEKEIWQAGARLAQPDTEEARSD
;
A
#
# COMPACT_ATOMS: atom_id res chain seq x y z
N MET A 1 -10.36 -7.51 -10.74
CA MET A 1 -9.18 -6.66 -10.46
C MET A 1 -8.04 -7.09 -11.37
N SER A 2 -7.27 -6.15 -11.95
CA SER A 2 -6.15 -6.49 -12.85
C SER A 2 -4.93 -6.99 -12.06
N ASP A 3 -4.06 -7.79 -12.68
CA ASP A 3 -2.81 -8.29 -12.08
C ASP A 3 -1.90 -7.13 -11.62
N THR A 4 -1.87 -6.05 -12.39
CA THR A 4 -1.11 -4.83 -12.06
C THR A 4 -1.61 -4.19 -10.76
N SER A 5 -2.93 -4.12 -10.56
CA SER A 5 -3.50 -3.55 -9.34
C SER A 5 -3.33 -4.44 -8.12
N LEU A 6 -3.35 -5.76 -8.30
CA LEU A 6 -3.01 -6.71 -7.25
C LEU A 6 -1.54 -6.55 -6.80
N LYS A 7 -0.60 -6.40 -7.76
CA LYS A 7 0.82 -6.16 -7.45
C LYS A 7 1.02 -4.84 -6.70
N ARG A 8 0.37 -3.76 -7.13
CA ARG A 8 0.42 -2.46 -6.44
C ARG A 8 -0.11 -2.56 -5.02
N LEU A 9 -1.23 -3.24 -4.79
CA LEU A 9 -1.78 -3.46 -3.45
C LEU A 9 -0.83 -4.23 -2.53
N ARG A 10 -0.16 -5.27 -3.05
CA ARG A 10 0.84 -6.02 -2.29
C ARG A 10 2.03 -5.13 -1.89
N ALA A 11 2.56 -4.34 -2.81
CA ALA A 11 3.64 -3.40 -2.50
C ALA A 11 3.23 -2.33 -1.48
N LEU A 12 1.99 -1.82 -1.58
CA LEU A 12 1.44 -0.90 -0.59
C LEU A 12 1.36 -1.54 0.79
N ALA A 13 0.91 -2.79 0.88
CA ALA A 13 0.84 -3.51 2.14
C ALA A 13 2.23 -3.69 2.79
N VAL A 14 3.26 -4.01 2.01
CA VAL A 14 4.65 -4.14 2.50
C VAL A 14 5.17 -2.80 3.04
N VAL A 15 5.01 -1.73 2.28
CA VAL A 15 5.42 -0.38 2.71
C VAL A 15 4.67 0.06 3.96
N TRP A 16 3.39 -0.29 4.05
CA TRP A 16 2.57 0.04 5.20
C TRP A 16 2.95 -0.77 6.46
N ASP A 17 3.34 -2.03 6.31
CA ASP A 17 3.84 -2.84 7.42
C ASP A 17 5.16 -2.30 7.97
N ASP A 18 6.06 -1.84 7.09
CA ASP A 18 7.30 -1.16 7.49
C ASP A 18 7.02 0.14 8.27
N LEU A 19 6.03 0.95 7.84
CA LEU A 19 5.56 2.13 8.59
C LEU A 19 5.07 1.75 9.99
N ALA A 20 4.27 0.69 10.08
CA ALA A 20 3.68 0.22 11.33
C ALA A 20 4.76 -0.25 12.33
N ARG A 21 5.82 -0.92 11.86
CA ARG A 21 6.91 -1.39 12.74
C ARG A 21 7.69 -0.24 13.39
N ILE A 22 7.81 0.91 12.72
CA ILE A 22 8.57 2.08 13.23
C ILE A 22 7.77 2.88 14.27
N HIS A 23 6.44 2.84 14.20
CA HIS A 23 5.55 3.64 15.06
C HIS A 23 4.36 2.82 15.56
N SER A 24 4.49 2.24 16.77
CA SER A 24 3.39 1.59 17.53
C SER A 24 2.27 1.05 16.63
N GLY A 25 2.63 0.10 15.77
CA GLY A 25 1.97 -0.21 14.49
C GLY A 25 0.53 -0.68 14.51
N ALA A 26 -0.05 -0.92 15.68
CA ALA A 26 -1.39 -1.45 15.82
C ALA A 26 -2.47 -0.50 15.23
N LEU A 27 -2.30 0.81 15.41
CA LEU A 27 -3.25 1.81 14.91
C LEU A 27 -3.18 1.93 13.38
N PHE A 28 -1.97 1.86 12.82
CA PHE A 28 -1.74 1.93 11.39
C PHE A 28 -2.28 0.70 10.65
N ASN A 29 -2.00 -0.50 11.15
CA ASN A 29 -2.45 -1.73 10.51
C ASN A 29 -4.00 -1.79 10.46
N THR A 30 -4.66 -1.36 11.53
CA THR A 30 -6.12 -1.27 11.60
C THR A 30 -6.69 -0.32 10.54
N GLU A 31 -6.12 0.86 10.33
CA GLU A 31 -6.60 1.81 9.31
C GLU A 31 -6.46 1.28 7.88
N PHE A 32 -5.37 0.59 7.57
CA PHE A 32 -5.15 0.04 6.24
C PHE A 32 -6.05 -1.15 5.94
N LEU A 33 -6.27 -2.04 6.91
CA LEU A 33 -7.22 -3.13 6.78
C LEU A 33 -8.64 -2.60 6.56
N GLN A 34 -9.05 -1.54 7.26
CA GLN A 34 -10.34 -0.89 7.03
C GLN A 34 -10.46 -0.30 5.62
N ASP A 35 -9.39 0.30 5.09
CA ASP A 35 -9.41 0.82 3.73
C ASP A 35 -9.42 -0.29 2.67
N LEU A 36 -8.76 -1.42 2.91
CA LEU A 36 -8.85 -2.60 2.06
C LEU A 36 -10.25 -3.22 2.09
N GLU A 37 -10.88 -3.29 3.26
CA GLU A 37 -12.26 -3.79 3.39
C GLU A 37 -13.25 -2.88 2.64
N ARG A 38 -13.09 -1.55 2.73
CA ARG A 38 -13.87 -0.58 1.96
C ARG A 38 -13.65 -0.73 0.45
N LEU A 39 -12.40 -0.96 0.03
CA LEU A 39 -12.07 -1.21 -1.36
C LEU A 39 -12.79 -2.47 -1.87
N ASN A 40 -12.77 -3.54 -1.07
CA ASN A 40 -13.42 -4.79 -1.41
C ASN A 40 -14.94 -4.63 -1.53
N HIS A 41 -15.59 -4.03 -0.53
CA HIS A 41 -17.03 -3.74 -0.58
C HIS A 41 -17.43 -2.85 -1.76
N PHE A 42 -16.60 -1.86 -2.12
CA PHE A 42 -16.86 -1.04 -3.28
C PHE A 42 -16.78 -1.86 -4.57
N GLN A 43 -15.76 -2.71 -4.71
CA GLN A 43 -15.59 -3.55 -5.89
C GLN A 43 -16.71 -4.58 -6.02
N ASP A 44 -17.22 -5.10 -4.90
CA ASP A 44 -18.38 -6.00 -4.87
C ASP A 44 -19.67 -5.27 -5.29
N GLY A 45 -19.83 -4.00 -4.90
CA GLY A 45 -21.00 -3.19 -5.27
C GLY A 45 -20.95 -2.61 -6.69
N PHE A 46 -19.75 -2.49 -7.27
CA PHE A 46 -19.51 -1.89 -8.59
C PHE A 46 -18.49 -2.71 -9.40
N PRO A 47 -18.78 -3.98 -9.73
CA PRO A 47 -17.82 -4.90 -10.36
C PRO A 47 -17.36 -4.44 -11.75
N GLU A 48 -18.15 -3.62 -12.43
CA GLU A 48 -17.84 -3.03 -13.74
C GLU A 48 -16.86 -1.85 -13.68
N LYS A 49 -16.60 -1.31 -12.49
CA LYS A 49 -15.66 -0.20 -12.30
C LYS A 49 -14.25 -0.74 -12.09
N SER A 50 -13.27 -0.05 -12.68
CA SER A 50 -11.87 -0.37 -12.45
C SER A 50 -11.47 -0.02 -11.01
N ALA A 51 -10.88 -1.01 -10.32
CA ALA A 51 -10.28 -0.83 -9.00
C ALA A 51 -9.08 0.14 -9.01
N ASP A 52 -8.49 0.42 -10.19
CA ASP A 52 -7.21 1.13 -10.33
C ASP A 52 -7.24 2.54 -9.73
N ILE A 53 -8.37 3.24 -9.83
CA ILE A 53 -8.54 4.59 -9.25
C ILE A 53 -8.47 4.52 -7.73
N LEU A 54 -9.10 3.50 -7.13
CA LEU A 54 -9.16 3.33 -5.69
C LEU A 54 -7.81 2.84 -5.13
N VAL A 55 -7.12 1.97 -5.86
CA VAL A 55 -5.74 1.58 -5.57
C VAL A 55 -4.82 2.81 -5.61
N THR A 56 -5.02 3.72 -6.57
CA THR A 56 -4.26 4.98 -6.65
C THR A 56 -4.56 5.91 -5.47
N MET A 57 -5.81 5.93 -4.97
CA MET A 57 -6.16 6.70 -3.77
C MET A 57 -5.50 6.13 -2.51
N LEU A 58 -5.48 4.80 -2.36
CA LEU A 58 -4.74 4.11 -1.30
C LEU A 58 -3.25 4.44 -1.36
N GLU A 59 -2.65 4.40 -2.55
CA GLU A 59 -1.24 4.75 -2.76
C GLU A 59 -0.93 6.19 -2.33
N HIS A 60 -1.76 7.17 -2.71
CA HIS A 60 -1.59 8.54 -2.24
C HIS A 60 -1.69 8.67 -0.72
N LYS A 61 -2.58 7.91 -0.07
CA LYS A 61 -2.69 7.90 1.40
C LYS A 61 -1.41 7.35 2.05
N VAL A 62 -0.89 6.23 1.54
CA VAL A 62 0.38 5.63 2.00
C VAL A 62 1.55 6.60 1.82
N LEU A 63 1.70 7.18 0.63
CA LEU A 63 2.76 8.15 0.32
C LEU A 63 2.66 9.43 1.17
N LYS A 64 1.45 9.91 1.44
CA LYS A 64 1.24 11.07 2.31
C LYS A 64 1.57 10.75 3.78
N ALA A 65 1.22 9.55 4.26
CA ALA A 65 1.57 9.10 5.59
C ALA A 65 3.10 8.99 5.75
N LEU A 66 3.79 8.47 4.73
CA LEU A 66 5.25 8.49 4.64
C LEU A 66 5.81 9.91 4.70
N SER A 67 5.31 10.82 3.86
CA SER A 67 5.90 12.15 3.73
C SER A 67 5.74 13.05 4.95
N GLN A 68 4.68 12.83 5.74
CA GLN A 68 4.43 13.59 6.96
C GLN A 68 5.26 13.12 8.16
N ARG A 69 5.80 11.90 8.12
CA ARG A 69 6.33 11.23 9.32
C ARG A 69 7.75 10.68 9.18
N HIS A 70 8.31 10.69 7.97
CA HIS A 70 9.65 10.18 7.68
C HIS A 70 10.55 11.22 7.01
N SER A 71 11.86 10.98 7.09
CA SER A 71 12.88 11.74 6.38
C SER A 71 12.82 11.50 4.86
N GLU A 72 13.31 12.44 4.04
CA GLU A 72 13.37 12.29 2.57
C GLU A 72 13.99 10.98 2.10
N LYS A 73 14.98 10.46 2.85
CA LYS A 73 15.66 9.20 2.56
C LYS A 73 14.72 7.99 2.66
N GLU A 74 13.86 7.96 3.66
CA GLU A 74 12.90 6.88 3.89
C GLU A 74 11.74 6.94 2.89
N ILE A 75 11.31 8.15 2.52
CA ILE A 75 10.32 8.37 1.45
C ILE A 75 10.86 7.85 0.11
N TRP A 76 12.12 8.14 -0.20
CA TRP A 76 12.77 7.68 -1.44
C TRP A 76 12.90 6.14 -1.47
N GLN A 77 13.27 5.53 -0.36
CA GLN A 77 13.36 4.07 -0.24
C GLN A 77 11.98 3.39 -0.38
N ALA A 78 10.93 3.96 0.21
CA ALA A 78 9.57 3.45 0.06
C ALA A 78 9.05 3.59 -1.38
N GLY A 79 9.30 4.75 -2.02
CA GLY A 79 8.95 4.98 -3.42
C GLY A 79 9.65 4.01 -4.38
N ALA A 80 10.92 3.69 -4.12
CA ALA A 80 11.67 2.70 -4.90
C ALA A 80 11.05 1.29 -4.83
N ARG A 81 10.54 0.88 -3.66
CA ARG A 81 9.85 -0.42 -3.50
C ARG A 81 8.48 -0.45 -4.17
N LEU A 82 7.74 0.67 -4.15
CA LEU A 82 6.49 0.80 -4.89
C LEU A 82 6.69 0.75 -6.41
N ALA A 83 7.82 1.25 -6.89
CA ALA A 83 8.19 1.20 -8.31
C ALA A 83 8.67 -0.20 -8.77
N GLN A 84 9.01 -1.09 -7.84
CA GLN A 84 9.55 -2.42 -8.11
C GLN A 84 8.88 -3.52 -7.26
N PRO A 85 7.58 -3.82 -7.49
CA PRO A 85 6.82 -4.80 -6.70
C PRO A 85 7.31 -6.25 -6.84
N ASP A 86 8.19 -6.55 -7.81
CA ASP A 86 8.65 -7.91 -8.14
C ASP A 86 10.05 -8.25 -7.57
N THR A 87 10.69 -7.36 -6.80
CA THR A 87 12.12 -7.54 -6.40
C THR A 87 12.31 -8.13 -5.00
N GLU A 88 11.24 -8.38 -4.26
CA GLU A 88 11.28 -8.86 -2.87
C GLU A 88 10.91 -10.35 -2.73
N GLU A 89 11.14 -11.16 -3.78
CA GLU A 89 11.20 -12.63 -3.67
C GLU A 89 12.66 -13.16 -3.58
N ALA A 90 13.68 -12.29 -3.61
CA ALA A 90 15.09 -12.69 -3.66
C ALA A 90 15.87 -12.54 -2.34
N ARG A 91 15.18 -12.55 -1.18
CA ARG A 91 15.83 -12.60 0.15
C ARG A 91 15.12 -13.57 1.08
N SER A 92 15.20 -14.84 0.74
CA SER A 92 15.13 -15.94 1.72
C SER A 92 16.03 -17.05 1.21
N ASP A 93 17.29 -16.98 1.63
CA ASP A 93 18.22 -18.11 1.79
C ASP A 93 18.97 -17.88 3.10
#